data_AF-A0A841J998-F1
#
_entry.id   AF-A0A841J998-F1
#
_cell.length_a   1.000
_cell.length_b   1.000
_cell.length_c   1.000
_cell.angle_alpha   90.00
_cell.angle_beta   90.00
_cell.angle_gamma   90.00
#
_symmetry.space_group_name_H-M   'P 1'
#
loop_
_entity.id
_entity.type
_entity.pdbx_description
1 polymer ?
#
loop_
_entity_poly.entity_id
_entity_poly.type
_entity_poly.pdbx_seq_one_letter_code
_entity_poly.pdbx_strand_id
1 'polypeptide(L)'
;MMSAPAVNAQTVSLNGVVANICVLTLTTPGILTVSSGGTEIATSNAGAIPALMSVVATGTNPTVTFTAPALTGPSASGATTEISFSSPGGANRAFASTGYTRPMTGLLDTLTINGRARNSSGFQTGTYSITSTATCSQ
;
A
#
# COMPACT_ATOMS: atom_id res chain seq x y z
N MET A 1 -31.88 -57.32 24.60
CA MET A 1 -31.35 -55.95 24.67
C MET A 1 -29.93 -55.99 24.13
N MET A 2 -29.67 -55.50 22.91
CA MET A 2 -28.33 -55.46 22.32
C MET A 2 -27.56 -54.26 22.89
N SER A 3 -26.42 -54.52 23.54
CA SER A 3 -25.53 -53.48 24.07
C SER A 3 -24.78 -52.82 22.91
N ALA A 4 -24.99 -51.52 22.71
CA ALA A 4 -24.28 -50.75 21.69
C ALA A 4 -22.81 -50.55 22.11
N PRO A 5 -21.85 -50.64 21.17
CA PRO A 5 -20.43 -50.50 21.49
C PRO A 5 -20.13 -49.08 21.98
N ALA A 6 -19.34 -48.98 23.06
CA ALA A 6 -18.94 -47.70 23.63
C ALA A 6 -18.07 -46.91 22.62
N VAL A 7 -18.57 -45.76 22.18
CA VAL A 7 -17.84 -44.83 21.30
C VAL A 7 -16.90 -44.00 22.18
N ASN A 8 -15.60 -44.22 22.03
CA ASN A 8 -14.56 -43.44 22.72
C ASN A 8 -14.24 -42.20 21.88
N ALA A 9 -14.59 -41.00 22.36
CA ALA A 9 -14.29 -39.74 21.70
C ALA A 9 -13.23 -38.99 22.50
N GLN A 10 -12.14 -38.59 21.84
CA GLN A 10 -11.05 -37.83 22.45
C GLN A 10 -11.00 -36.45 21.81
N THR A 11 -11.08 -35.40 22.64
CA THR A 11 -11.03 -34.02 22.17
C THR A 11 -9.60 -33.66 21.77
N VAL A 12 -9.38 -33.39 20.47
CA VAL A 12 -8.12 -32.81 19.99
C VAL A 12 -8.23 -31.29 20.09
N SER A 13 -7.51 -30.70 21.03
CA SER A 13 -7.37 -29.25 21.13
C SER A 13 -6.10 -28.80 20.40
N LEU A 14 -6.28 -27.94 19.40
CA LEU A 14 -5.21 -27.27 18.67
C LEU A 14 -5.13 -25.83 19.17
N ASN A 15 -4.05 -25.49 19.85
CA ASN A 15 -3.80 -24.12 20.33
C ASN A 15 -2.81 -23.42 19.40
N GLY A 16 -3.10 -22.18 19.04
CA GLY A 16 -2.20 -21.30 18.29
C GLY A 16 -2.04 -19.96 19.00
N VAL A 17 -0.82 -19.41 18.99
CA VAL A 17 -0.53 -18.07 19.51
C VAL A 17 -0.38 -17.13 18.32
N VAL A 18 -1.18 -16.08 18.28
CA VAL A 18 -1.00 -14.98 17.32
C VAL A 18 -0.10 -13.94 18.00
N ALA A 19 1.15 -13.85 17.56
CA ALA A 19 2.05 -12.77 17.99
C ALA A 19 1.72 -11.47 17.25
N ASN A 20 2.08 -10.33 17.84
CA ASN A 20 1.95 -9.04 17.17
C ASN A 20 3.03 -8.91 16.08
N ILE A 21 2.64 -8.90 14.80
CA ILE A 21 3.56 -8.68 13.69
C ILE A 21 3.02 -7.58 12.79
N CYS A 22 3.89 -6.68 12.32
CA CYS A 22 3.55 -5.86 11.17
C CYS A 22 4.62 -5.93 10.09
N VAL A 23 4.24 -6.42 8.93
CA VAL A 23 5.11 -6.62 7.78
C VAL A 23 4.49 -5.90 6.58
N LEU A 24 5.33 -5.09 5.92
CA LEU A 24 5.00 -4.42 4.68
C LEU A 24 5.80 -5.07 3.55
N THR A 25 5.10 -5.53 2.52
CA THR A 25 5.73 -6.16 1.35
C THR A 25 5.27 -5.45 0.09
N LEU A 26 6.20 -4.82 -0.62
CA LEU A 26 5.92 -4.27 -1.94
C LEU A 26 5.92 -5.42 -2.96
N THR A 27 4.75 -5.75 -3.48
CA THR A 27 4.58 -6.89 -4.40
C THR A 27 4.84 -6.49 -5.85
N THR A 28 4.41 -5.29 -6.22
CA THR A 28 4.61 -4.76 -7.58
C THR A 28 5.11 -3.32 -7.50
N PRO A 29 6.31 -3.02 -8.02
CA PRO A 29 6.76 -1.65 -8.21
C PRO A 29 5.81 -0.91 -9.17
N GLY A 30 5.50 0.35 -8.86
CA GLY A 30 4.71 1.18 -9.76
C GLY A 30 5.51 1.61 -10.99
N ILE A 31 4.83 1.70 -12.13
CA ILE A 31 5.36 2.29 -13.36
C ILE A 31 4.67 3.63 -13.56
N LEU A 32 5.48 4.67 -13.67
CA LEU A 32 5.05 6.03 -13.98
C LEU A 32 5.13 6.27 -15.48
N THR A 33 4.07 6.81 -16.09
CA THR A 33 4.13 7.27 -17.48
C THR A 33 3.75 8.75 -17.56
N VAL A 34 4.30 9.44 -18.57
CA VAL A 34 3.99 10.84 -18.84
C VAL A 34 2.65 10.95 -19.57
N SER A 35 1.87 11.97 -19.24
CA SER A 35 0.64 12.29 -19.94
C SER A 35 0.95 12.82 -21.35
N SER A 36 -0.04 12.79 -22.24
CA SER A 36 0.10 13.31 -23.61
C SER A 36 0.46 14.81 -23.67
N GLY A 37 0.18 15.56 -22.60
CA GLY A 37 0.54 16.98 -22.47
C GLY A 37 1.94 17.23 -21.92
N GLY A 38 2.67 16.20 -21.48
CA GLY A 38 4.03 16.36 -20.94
C GLY A 38 4.11 17.02 -19.56
N THR A 39 2.98 17.43 -18.97
CA THR A 39 2.92 18.19 -17.70
C THR A 39 2.54 17.36 -16.49
N GLU A 40 2.20 16.08 -16.69
CA GLU A 40 1.89 15.15 -15.61
C GLU A 40 2.62 13.83 -15.83
N ILE A 41 3.20 13.29 -14.77
CA ILE A 41 3.65 11.90 -14.71
C ILE A 41 2.81 11.21 -13.65
N ALA A 42 2.12 10.13 -13.98
CA ALA A 42 1.22 9.46 -13.05
C ALA A 42 1.17 7.95 -13.28
N THR A 43 0.83 7.20 -12.22
CA THR A 43 0.52 5.76 -12.31
C THR A 43 -0.87 5.47 -12.86
N SER A 44 -1.70 6.51 -13.06
CA SER A 44 -3.04 6.43 -13.65
C SER A 44 -3.06 6.75 -15.15
N ASN A 45 -1.91 7.10 -15.73
CA ASN A 45 -1.79 7.39 -17.15
C ASN A 45 -1.84 6.10 -17.99
N ALA A 46 -2.11 6.24 -19.29
CA ALA A 46 -2.11 5.08 -20.18
C ALA A 46 -0.74 4.39 -20.18
N GLY A 47 -0.74 3.05 -20.06
CA GLY A 47 0.47 2.24 -19.97
C GLY A 47 1.19 2.28 -18.62
N ALA A 48 0.67 3.04 -17.64
CA ALA A 48 1.19 3.06 -16.29
C ALA A 48 0.65 1.90 -15.44
N ILE A 49 1.36 1.57 -14.36
CA ILE A 49 0.98 0.51 -13.43
C ILE A 49 1.04 1.07 -12.00
N PRO A 50 -0.03 0.99 -11.21
CA PRO A 50 0.02 1.37 -9.79
C PRO A 50 0.89 0.42 -8.99
N ALA A 51 1.50 0.92 -7.92
CA ALA A 51 2.26 0.08 -7.01
C ALA A 51 1.29 -0.71 -6.12
N LEU A 52 1.61 -1.98 -5.87
CA LEU A 52 0.85 -2.84 -4.97
C LEU A 52 1.69 -3.16 -3.74
N MET A 53 1.13 -2.91 -2.55
CA MET A 53 1.78 -3.21 -1.28
C MET A 53 0.85 -4.05 -0.41
N SER A 54 1.30 -5.23 -0.03
CA SER A 54 0.61 -6.08 0.93
C SER A 54 1.02 -5.69 2.35
N VAL A 55 0.03 -5.53 3.22
CA VAL A 55 0.20 -5.25 4.64
C VAL A 55 -0.31 -6.45 5.41
N VAL A 56 0.58 -7.08 6.17
CA VAL A 56 0.24 -8.16 7.10
C VAL A 56 0.42 -7.61 8.50
N ALA A 57 -0.68 -7.42 9.23
CA ALA A 57 -0.64 -6.79 10.54
C ALA A 57 -1.52 -7.55 11.53
N THR A 58 -0.92 -8.30 12.46
CA THR A 58 -1.64 -9.00 13.54
C THR A 58 -1.44 -8.29 14.85
N GLY A 59 -2.49 -8.03 15.63
CA GLY A 59 -2.44 -7.31 16.90
C GLY A 59 -3.71 -6.51 17.15
N THR A 60 -3.73 -5.67 18.19
CA THR A 60 -4.93 -4.91 18.57
C THR A 60 -5.16 -3.68 17.69
N ASN A 61 -4.12 -2.89 17.38
CA ASN A 61 -4.26 -1.61 16.68
C ASN A 61 -3.10 -1.33 15.68
N PRO A 62 -2.93 -2.13 14.63
CA PRO A 62 -1.90 -1.83 13.64
C PRO A 62 -2.12 -0.50 12.94
N THR A 63 -1.04 0.25 12.72
CA THR A 63 -1.06 1.57 12.08
C THR A 63 -0.01 1.62 10.97
N VAL A 64 -0.40 2.12 9.80
CA VAL A 64 0.52 2.36 8.68
C VAL A 64 0.67 3.86 8.49
N THR A 65 1.91 4.32 8.48
CA THR A 65 2.29 5.72 8.26
C THR A 65 3.08 5.85 6.97
N PHE A 66 2.62 6.70 6.07
CA PHE A 66 3.31 7.12 4.86
C PHE A 66 3.95 8.47 5.07
N THR A 67 5.21 8.62 4.65
CA THR A 67 5.85 9.94 4.59
C THR A 67 5.33 10.75 3.41
N ALA A 68 5.55 12.06 3.44
CA ALA A 68 5.33 12.90 2.26
C ALA A 68 6.09 12.33 1.06
N PRO A 69 5.47 12.27 -0.13
CA PRO A 69 6.13 11.76 -1.32
C PRO A 69 7.20 12.74 -1.81
N ALA A 70 8.33 12.21 -2.23
CA ALA A 70 9.40 12.94 -2.88
C ALA A 70 9.54 12.50 -4.33
N LEU A 71 9.80 13.43 -5.23
CA LEU A 71 10.11 13.17 -6.62
C LEU A 71 11.60 13.39 -6.87
N THR A 72 12.20 12.47 -7.60
CA THR A 72 13.56 12.58 -8.12
C THR A 72 13.53 12.53 -9.65
N GLY A 73 14.36 13.34 -10.31
CA GLY A 73 14.45 13.40 -11.76
C GLY A 73 14.84 14.79 -12.29
N PRO A 74 15.04 14.94 -13.62
CA PRO A 74 15.53 16.17 -14.24
C PRO A 74 14.68 17.42 -13.98
N SER A 75 13.35 17.28 -14.00
CA SER A 75 12.40 18.38 -13.76
C SER A 75 11.65 18.22 -12.43
N ALA A 76 12.33 17.70 -11.40
CA ALA A 76 11.73 17.49 -10.09
C ALA A 76 11.51 18.80 -9.30
N SER A 77 12.41 19.78 -9.47
CA SER A 77 12.28 21.10 -8.85
C SER A 77 11.11 21.86 -9.47
N GLY A 78 10.08 22.15 -8.68
CA GLY A 78 8.86 22.85 -9.13
C GLY A 78 7.70 21.93 -9.50
N ALA A 79 7.88 20.60 -9.40
CA ALA A 79 6.79 19.65 -9.58
C ALA A 79 6.04 19.41 -8.25
N THR A 80 4.72 19.46 -8.30
CA THR A 80 3.85 19.05 -7.18
C THR A 80 3.72 17.54 -7.21
N THR A 81 4.24 16.87 -6.18
CA THR A 81 4.21 15.41 -6.06
C THR A 81 3.14 14.99 -5.06
N GLU A 82 2.31 14.03 -5.44
CA GLU A 82 1.19 13.56 -4.65
C GLU A 82 1.05 12.04 -4.76
N ILE A 83 0.61 11.41 -3.68
CA ILE A 83 0.24 9.99 -3.66
C ILE A 83 -1.20 9.84 -3.19
N SER A 84 -1.87 8.84 -3.73
CA SER A 84 -3.14 8.31 -3.22
C SER A 84 -2.99 6.81 -2.98
N PHE A 85 -3.87 6.25 -2.17
CA PHE A 85 -3.95 4.80 -2.05
C PHE A 85 -5.40 4.37 -1.84
N SER A 86 -5.68 3.13 -2.20
CA SER A 86 -6.92 2.45 -1.90
C SER A 86 -6.68 1.01 -1.46
N SER A 87 -7.60 0.42 -0.71
CA SER A 87 -7.57 -0.99 -0.35
C SER A 87 -8.96 -1.63 -0.41
N PRO A 88 -9.05 -2.95 -0.66
CA PRO A 88 -10.29 -3.69 -0.51
C PRO A 88 -10.87 -3.62 0.90
N GLY A 89 -10.01 -3.49 1.92
CA GLY A 89 -10.41 -3.27 3.32
C GLY A 89 -11.02 -1.89 3.62
N GLY A 90 -11.30 -1.09 2.60
CA GLY A 90 -11.92 0.23 2.74
C GLY A 90 -10.93 1.35 3.08
N ALA A 91 -9.61 1.12 2.95
CA ALA A 91 -8.66 2.21 2.96
C ALA A 91 -8.84 3.04 1.69
N ASN A 92 -8.99 4.35 1.84
CA ASN A 92 -8.89 5.25 0.71
C ASN A 92 -8.31 6.58 1.17
N ARG A 93 -7.47 7.16 0.32
CA ARG A 93 -7.01 8.53 0.46
C ARG A 93 -6.89 9.12 -0.93
N ALA A 94 -7.48 10.29 -1.12
CA ALA A 94 -7.27 11.07 -2.33
C ALA A 94 -5.80 11.50 -2.46
N PHE A 95 -5.42 11.98 -3.64
CA PHE A 95 -4.06 12.46 -3.88
C PHE A 95 -3.71 13.58 -2.91
N ALA A 96 -2.57 13.44 -2.25
CA ALA A 96 -2.04 14.42 -1.32
C ALA A 96 -0.50 14.43 -1.33
N SER A 97 0.08 15.60 -1.07
CA SER A 97 1.52 15.83 -0.96
C SER A 97 2.07 15.69 0.45
N THR A 98 1.20 15.40 1.43
CA THR A 98 1.58 15.25 2.84
C THR A 98 1.61 13.79 3.26
N GLY A 99 2.38 13.50 4.32
CA GLY A 99 2.34 12.21 4.98
C GLY A 99 0.97 11.89 5.56
N TYR A 100 0.76 10.61 5.91
CA TYR A 100 -0.53 10.14 6.42
C TYR A 100 -0.40 8.88 7.24
N THR A 101 -1.15 8.84 8.34
CA THR A 101 -1.22 7.68 9.23
C THR A 101 -2.63 7.13 9.23
N ARG A 102 -2.76 5.81 9.14
CA ARG A 102 -4.05 5.11 9.18
C ARG A 102 -4.01 3.90 10.09
N PRO A 103 -5.04 3.70 10.93
CA PRO A 103 -5.27 2.41 11.56
C PRO A 103 -5.72 1.38 10.51
N MET A 104 -5.07 0.23 10.51
CA MET A 104 -5.47 -0.92 9.70
C MET A 104 -6.51 -1.71 10.48
N THR A 105 -7.65 -1.94 9.85
CA THR A 105 -8.78 -2.68 10.45
C THR A 105 -8.78 -4.18 10.10
N GLY A 106 -7.90 -4.60 9.18
CA GLY A 106 -7.77 -5.98 8.72
C GLY A 106 -6.38 -6.55 9.00
N LEU A 107 -6.32 -7.86 9.25
CA LEU A 107 -5.08 -8.61 9.49
C LEU A 107 -4.20 -8.75 8.24
N LEU A 108 -4.84 -8.68 7.08
CA LEU A 108 -4.22 -8.75 5.76
C LEU A 108 -4.95 -7.76 4.86
N ASP A 109 -4.22 -6.83 4.25
CA ASP A 109 -4.78 -5.89 3.29
C ASP A 109 -3.81 -5.66 2.13
N THR A 110 -4.34 -5.25 0.98
CA THR A 110 -3.53 -4.87 -0.18
C THR A 110 -3.82 -3.42 -0.53
N LEU A 111 -2.78 -2.59 -0.45
CA LEU A 111 -2.83 -1.19 -0.79
C LEU A 111 -2.42 -1.01 -2.24
N THR A 112 -3.34 -0.50 -3.05
CA THR A 112 -3.08 0.01 -4.39
C THR A 112 -2.64 1.46 -4.25
N ILE A 113 -1.35 1.72 -4.42
CA ILE A 113 -0.74 3.04 -4.27
C ILE A 113 -0.59 3.66 -5.66
N ASN A 114 -1.13 4.86 -5.81
CA ASN A 114 -0.99 5.65 -7.01
C ASN A 114 -0.12 6.87 -6.74
N GLY A 115 0.83 7.14 -7.63
CA GLY A 115 1.66 8.33 -7.58
C GLY A 115 1.35 9.26 -8.74
N ARG A 116 1.38 10.56 -8.50
CA ARG A 116 1.37 11.57 -9.57
C ARG A 116 2.32 12.72 -9.25
N ALA A 117 2.89 13.30 -10.28
CA ALA A 117 3.64 14.53 -10.22
C ALA A 117 3.15 15.46 -11.33
N ARG A 118 2.93 16.74 -11.00
CA ARG A 118 2.48 17.78 -11.94
C ARG A 118 3.51 18.89 -12.03
N ASN A 119 3.91 19.23 -13.24
CA ASN A 119 4.83 20.33 -13.51
C ASN A 119 4.27 21.19 -14.66
N SER A 120 3.98 22.46 -14.39
CA SER A 120 3.45 23.40 -15.38
C SER A 120 4.46 23.73 -16.48
N SER A 121 5.76 23.60 -16.21
CA SER A 121 6.84 23.75 -17.19
C SER A 121 7.08 22.49 -18.04
N GLY A 122 6.38 21.40 -17.74
CA GLY A 122 6.57 20.10 -18.37
C GLY A 122 7.68 19.26 -17.73
N PHE A 123 7.73 17.99 -18.11
CA PHE A 123 8.76 17.05 -17.72
C PHE A 123 9.75 16.83 -18.87
N GLN A 124 11.03 17.10 -18.60
CA GLN A 124 12.10 16.76 -19.53
C GLN A 124 12.30 15.25 -19.64
N THR A 125 12.87 14.78 -20.74
CA THR A 125 13.22 13.36 -20.90
C THR A 125 14.21 12.92 -19.83
N GLY A 126 13.90 11.80 -19.17
CA GLY A 126 14.77 11.18 -18.17
C GLY A 126 14.00 10.23 -17.28
N THR A 127 14.70 9.66 -16.31
CA THR A 127 14.09 8.77 -15.32
C THR A 127 13.54 9.59 -14.15
N TYR A 128 12.28 9.35 -13.83
CA TYR A 128 11.62 9.93 -12.66
C TYR A 128 11.24 8.83 -11.68
N SER A 129 11.41 9.10 -10.40
CA SER A 129 10.96 8.21 -9.33
C SER A 129 10.21 8.99 -8.27
N ILE A 130 9.00 8.53 -7.94
CA ILE A 130 8.22 9.01 -6.79
C ILE A 130 8.43 8.01 -5.66
N THR A 131 8.98 8.49 -4.55
CA THR A 131 9.27 7.68 -3.37
C THR A 131 8.46 8.18 -2.17
N SER A 132 7.81 7.27 -1.46
CA SER A 132 7.22 7.51 -0.14
C SER A 132 7.57 6.31 0.74
N THR A 133 7.98 6.58 1.97
CA THR A 133 8.33 5.53 2.93
C THR A 133 7.07 5.15 3.70
N ALA A 134 6.67 3.89 3.58
CA ALA A 134 5.63 3.30 4.41
C ALA A 134 6.28 2.65 5.64
N THR A 135 5.81 3.01 6.83
CA THR A 135 6.21 2.42 8.10
C THR A 135 4.99 1.80 8.75
N CYS A 136 5.11 0.61 9.32
CA CYS A 136 4.05 0.02 10.11
C CYS A 136 4.44 -0.11 11.58
N SER A 137 3.53 0.24 12.46
CA SER A 137 3.67 0.16 13.92
C SER A 137 2.44 -0.47 14.57
N GLN A 138 2.61 -1.06 15.75
CA GLN A 138 1.54 -1.58 16.59
C GLN A 138 1.77 -1.23 18.06
#